data_AF-A0A1I5IU90-F1
#
_entry.id   AF-A0A1I5IU90-F1
#
_cell.length_a   1.000
_cell.length_b   1.000
_cell.length_c   1.000
_cell.angle_alpha   90.00
_cell.angle_beta   90.00
_cell.angle_gamma   90.00
#
_symmetry.space_group_name_H-M   'P 1'
#
loop_
_entity.id
_entity.type
_entity.pdbx_description
1 polymer ?
#
loop_
_entity_poly.entity_id
_entity_poly.type
_entity_poly.pdbx_seq_one_letter_code
_entity_poly.pdbx_strand_id
1 'polypeptide(L)' 'FQAAFIASYYDPVFSTYYQQKRAEGKHHKVAVGAVARKLCHTIHAVLKNNTPYEIRQ' A
#
# COMPACT_ATOMS: atom_id res chain seq x y z
N PHE A 1 2.31 3.13 -10.88
CA PHE A 1 3.62 2.84 -10.25
C PHE A 1 4.05 3.96 -9.31
N GLN A 2 4.07 5.23 -9.74
CA GLN A 2 4.55 6.34 -8.90
C GLN A 2 3.77 6.53 -7.58
N ALA A 3 2.44 6.51 -7.60
CA ALA A 3 1.64 6.64 -6.37
C ALA A 3 1.95 5.54 -5.33
N ALA A 4 2.03 4.29 -5.76
CA ALA A 4 2.36 3.16 -4.87
C ALA A 4 3.80 3.23 -4.34
N PHE A 5 4.73 3.74 -5.16
CA PHE A 5 6.11 3.99 -4.72
C PHE A 5 6.13 5.04 -3.61
N ILE A 6 5.50 6.20 -3.81
CA ILE A 6 5.39 7.24 -2.76
C ILE A 6 4.69 6.69 -1.52
N ALA A 7 3.57 5.99 -1.67
CA ALA A 7 2.84 5.38 -0.55
C ALA A 7 3.70 4.40 0.25
N SER A 8 4.61 3.65 -0.39
CA SER A 8 5.49 2.70 0.30
C SER A 8 6.51 3.36 1.26
N TYR A 9 6.75 4.66 1.12
CA TYR A 9 7.66 5.41 2.01
C TYR A 9 6.91 6.29 3.01
N TYR A 10 5.84 6.95 2.59
CA TYR A 10 5.23 8.03 3.39
C TYR A 10 3.96 7.63 4.14
N ASP A 11 3.25 6.60 3.69
CA ASP A 11 2.08 6.11 4.41
C ASP A 11 2.46 4.92 5.29
N PRO A 12 2.18 4.96 6.61
CA PRO A 12 2.62 3.91 7.54
C PRO A 12 1.96 2.55 7.28
N VAL A 13 0.73 2.49 6.77
CA VAL A 13 0.04 1.23 6.46
C VAL A 13 0.67 0.57 5.23
N PHE A 14 0.95 1.35 4.20
CA PHE A 14 1.58 0.87 2.97
C PHE A 14 3.09 0.62 3.16
N SER A 15 3.76 1.40 4.00
CA SER A 15 5.17 1.21 4.34
C SER A 15 5.39 -0.07 5.13
N THR A 16 4.59 -0.31 6.17
CA THR A 16 4.63 -1.58 6.93
C THR A 16 4.41 -2.77 6.01
N TYR A 17 3.43 -2.68 5.11
CA TYR A 17 3.15 -3.74 4.14
C TYR A 17 4.29 -3.94 3.13
N TYR A 18 4.90 -2.85 2.66
CA TYR A 18 6.07 -2.90 1.79
C TYR A 18 7.24 -3.60 2.48
N GLN A 19 7.56 -3.23 3.73
CA GLN A 19 8.65 -3.83 4.49
C GLN A 19 8.40 -5.31 4.78
N GLN A 20 7.16 -5.70 5.08
CA GLN A 20 6.79 -7.11 5.20
C GLN A 20 7.11 -7.88 3.91
N LYS A 21 6.74 -7.34 2.74
CA LYS A 21 7.07 -7.97 1.45
C LYS A 21 8.56 -8.01 1.15
N ARG A 22 9.34 -7.02 1.60
CA ARG A 22 10.80 -7.05 1.50
C ARG A 22 11.42 -8.09 2.43
N ALA A 23 10.90 -8.24 3.65
CA ALA A 23 11.33 -9.26 4.62
C ALA A 23 11.01 -10.69 4.15
N GLU A 24 9.93 -10.88 3.38
CA GLU A 24 9.62 -12.13 2.65
C GLU A 24 10.61 -12.43 1.50
N GLY A 25 11.64 -11.61 1.28
CA GLY A 25 12.63 -11.78 0.22
C GLY A 25 12.17 -11.32 -1.16
N LYS A 26 11.02 -10.64 -1.29
CA LYS A 26 10.52 -10.20 -2.59
C LYS A 26 11.37 -9.06 -3.15
N HIS A 27 11.65 -9.12 -4.46
CA HIS A 27 12.34 -8.04 -5.19
C HIS A 27 11.57 -6.72 -5.06
N HIS A 28 12.29 -5.58 -5.02
CA HIS A 28 11.71 -4.25 -4.79
C HIS A 28 10.48 -3.97 -5.68
N LYS A 29 10.59 -4.21 -7.00
CA LYS A 29 9.48 -3.99 -7.94
C LYS A 29 8.26 -4.86 -7.66
N VAL A 30 8.47 -6.07 -7.15
CA VAL A 30 7.39 -7.00 -6.77
C VAL A 30 6.70 -6.50 -5.49
N ALA A 31 7.47 -6.03 -4.51
CA ALA A 31 6.93 -5.44 -3.28
C ALA A 31 6.11 -4.17 -3.58
N VAL A 32 6.63 -3.26 -4.41
CA VAL A 32 5.89 -2.06 -4.85
C VAL A 32 4.64 -2.44 -5.65
N GLY A 33 4.71 -3.49 -6.48
CA GLY A 33 3.54 -4.03 -7.17
C GLY A 33 2.46 -4.55 -6.21
N ALA A 34 2.85 -5.21 -5.13
CA ALA A 34 1.92 -5.64 -4.08
C ALA A 34 1.28 -4.44 -3.37
N VAL A 35 2.06 -3.39 -3.06
CA VAL A 35 1.55 -2.13 -2.50
C VAL A 35 0.54 -1.48 -3.45
N ALA A 36 0.84 -1.45 -4.75
CA ALA A 36 -0.06 -0.88 -5.76
C ALA A 36 -1.42 -1.59 -5.77
N ARG A 37 -1.43 -2.93 -5.71
CA ARG A 37 -2.69 -3.68 -5.61
C ARG A 37 -3.45 -3.33 -4.33
N LYS A 38 -2.77 -3.33 -3.17
CA LYS A 38 -3.38 -2.96 -1.89
C LYS A 38 -3.98 -1.54 -1.94
N LEU A 39 -3.25 -0.59 -2.49
CA LEU A 39 -3.68 0.81 -2.65
C LEU A 39 -4.95 0.92 -3.50
N CYS A 40 -5.01 0.22 -4.65
CA CYS A 40 -6.22 0.20 -5.47
C CYS A 40 -7.43 -0.36 -4.72
N HIS A 41 -7.26 -1.42 -3.93
CA HIS A 41 -8.33 -1.97 -3.11
C HIS A 41 -8.76 -1.00 -2.00
N THR A 42 -7.83 -0.30 -1.36
CA THR A 42 -8.15 0.72 -0.35
C THR A 42 -8.97 1.86 -0.97
N ILE A 43 -8.55 2.40 -2.12
CA ILE A 43 -9.28 3.45 -2.84
C ILE A 43 -10.68 2.95 -3.21
N HIS A 44 -10.79 1.74 -3.74
CA HIS A 44 -12.08 1.14 -4.06
C HIS A 44 -12.99 1.03 -2.83
N ALA A 45 -12.47 0.58 -1.68
CA ALA A 45 -13.24 0.45 -0.45
C ALA A 45 -13.73 1.82 0.09
N VAL A 46 -12.86 2.84 0.06
CA VAL A 46 -13.19 4.22 0.44
C VAL A 46 -14.34 4.75 -0.41
N LEU A 47 -14.24 4.61 -1.74
CA LEU A 47 -15.26 5.08 -2.67
C LEU A 47 -16.56 4.27 -2.56
N LYS A 48 -16.46 2.95 -2.39
CA LYS A 48 -17.61 2.05 -2.29
C LYS A 48 -18.43 2.30 -1.02
N ASN A 49 -17.76 2.52 0.10
CA ASN A 49 -18.42 2.69 1.40
C ASN A 49 -18.65 4.17 1.75
N ASN A 50 -18.13 5.09 0.93
CA ASN A 50 -18.12 6.53 1.19
C ASN A 50 -17.55 6.89 2.59
N THR A 51 -16.55 6.12 3.03
CA THR A 51 -15.88 6.30 4.32
C THR A 51 -14.46 6.81 4.07
N PRO A 52 -14.01 7.85 4.78
CA PRO A 52 -12.66 8.38 4.62
C PRO A 52 -11.60 7.31 4.93
N TYR A 53 -10.44 7.46 4.30
CA TYR A 53 -9.28 6.63 4.64
C TYR A 53 -8.73 7.05 6.00
N GLU A 54 -8.68 6.11 6.94
CA GLU A 54 -8.12 6.30 8.27
C GLU A 54 -6.94 5.36 8.49
N ILE A 55 -5.84 5.92 8.98
CA ILE A 55 -4.67 5.14 9.40
C ILE A 55 -5.01 4.52 10.76
N ARG A 56 -5.43 3.25 10.73
CA ARG A 56 -5.60 2.45 11.94
C ARG A 56 -4.23 1.93 12.37
N GLN A 57 -3.70 2.45 13.47
CA GLN A 57 -2.47 1.99 14.11
C GLN A 57 -2.69 0.69 14.86
#